data_AF-A0AAV1SA28-F1
#
_entry.id   AF-A0AAV1SA28-F1
#
_cell.length_a   1.000
_cell.length_b   1.000
_cell.length_c   1.000
_cell.angle_alpha   90.00
_cell.angle_beta   90.00
_cell.angle_gamma   90.00
#
_symmetry.space_group_name_H-M   'P 1'
#
loop_
_entity.id
_entity.type
_entity.pdbx_description
1 polymer ?
#
loop_
_entity_poly.entity_id
_entity_poly.type
_entity_poly.pdbx_seq_one_letter_code
_entity_poly.pdbx_strand_id
1 'polypeptide(L)'
;MKISYHSPHQPKCGVCQKHCKSFESLRNHLNGPLARASCSRVFSAQVCDLCLKVCDNPSSLGKHRDTCSLSAPASLGTKILPSAESVDEKYTAKGAGAIAIDCELVGGGIDGSLNLCAMVCLVDEDENIIFHTYVQPQITVTDYRYEITGLTEEHLRNSKSLKEVQDRILEILYNGESARIVRSDGGKARLLVGHDLKHDLDCLRINYPGHLLRDTAKYRPLLKTNLVSHSLKYLTKTYLGQVALYDIQTGVHDPYVDCVSVMRLYKRMRAQDHQVKGIGTPNSHSGFDSWKPEELENMTTEELYQISKSDYRCWCLDLGPTAELNN
;
A
#
# COMPACT_ATOMS: atom_id res chain seq x y z
N MET A 1 -19.24 19.73 16.13
CA MET A 1 -18.89 19.90 14.70
C MET A 1 -18.19 18.66 14.18
N LYS A 2 -18.40 18.26 12.90
CA LYS A 2 -17.64 17.17 12.28
C LYS A 2 -16.19 17.64 12.11
N ILE A 3 -15.29 17.07 12.89
CA ILE A 3 -13.85 17.28 12.79
C ILE A 3 -13.41 16.98 11.36
N SER A 4 -12.77 17.94 10.71
CA SER A 4 -12.29 17.83 9.34
C SER A 4 -10.87 17.27 9.39
N TYR A 5 -10.73 15.95 9.31
CA TYR A 5 -9.44 15.28 9.47
C TYR A 5 -8.59 15.41 8.21
N HIS A 6 -7.50 16.16 8.28
CA HIS A 6 -6.68 16.45 7.10
C HIS A 6 -5.20 16.15 7.38
N SER A 7 -4.58 15.41 6.47
CA SER A 7 -3.12 15.25 6.40
C SER A 7 -2.59 16.27 5.38
N PRO A 8 -1.32 16.71 5.46
CA PRO A 8 -0.68 17.49 4.40
C PRO A 8 -0.79 16.84 3.01
N HIS A 9 -0.94 15.51 2.97
CA HIS A 9 -1.15 14.72 1.75
C HIS A 9 -2.62 14.43 1.44
N GLN A 10 -3.55 15.10 2.13
CA GLN A 10 -4.93 15.09 1.67
C GLN A 10 -4.96 15.58 0.21
N PRO A 11 -5.56 14.81 -0.71
CA PRO A 11 -5.57 15.16 -2.13
C PRO A 11 -6.09 16.58 -2.34
N LYS A 12 -5.30 17.43 -3.00
CA LYS A 12 -5.62 18.83 -3.24
C LYS A 12 -5.41 19.19 -4.70
N CYS A 13 -6.32 19.98 -5.26
CA CYS A 13 -6.16 20.51 -6.61
C CYS A 13 -5.04 21.54 -6.63
N GLY A 14 -3.96 21.27 -7.37
CA GLY A 14 -2.84 22.21 -7.53
C GLY A 14 -3.22 23.53 -8.21
N VAL A 15 -4.39 23.60 -8.87
CA VAL A 15 -4.86 24.79 -9.60
C VAL A 15 -5.71 25.68 -8.71
N CYS A 16 -6.86 25.18 -8.23
CA CYS A 16 -7.80 25.97 -7.43
C CYS A 16 -7.68 25.74 -5.92
N GLN A 17 -6.71 24.94 -5.49
CA GLN A 17 -6.43 24.64 -4.09
C GLN A 17 -7.59 23.93 -3.35
N LYS A 18 -8.58 23.40 -4.08
CA LYS A 18 -9.68 22.63 -3.50
C LYS A 18 -9.20 21.31 -2.91
N HIS A 19 -9.49 21.09 -1.63
CA HIS A 19 -9.30 19.81 -0.94
C HIS A 19 -10.32 18.77 -1.41
N CYS A 20 -9.85 17.54 -1.56
CA CYS A 20 -10.58 16.38 -2.05
C CYS A 20 -10.44 15.23 -1.04
N LYS A 21 -11.42 14.33 -0.99
CA LYS A 21 -11.45 13.24 0.00
C LYS A 21 -10.44 12.13 -0.34
N SER A 22 -10.30 11.86 -1.63
CA SER A 22 -9.40 10.86 -2.20
C SER A 22 -8.87 11.33 -3.55
N PHE A 23 -7.84 10.65 -4.08
CA PHE A 23 -7.30 10.95 -5.39
C PHE A 23 -8.32 10.73 -6.51
N GLU A 24 -9.26 9.80 -6.36
CA GLU A 24 -10.39 9.65 -7.30
C GLU A 24 -11.26 10.91 -7.31
N SER A 25 -11.64 11.43 -6.14
CA SER A 25 -12.44 12.66 -6.08
C SER A 25 -11.69 13.89 -6.64
N LEU A 26 -10.35 13.91 -6.51
CA LEU A 26 -9.50 14.92 -7.15
C LEU A 26 -9.50 14.77 -8.68
N ARG A 27 -9.39 13.54 -9.21
CA ARG A 27 -9.51 13.26 -10.65
C ARG A 27 -10.86 13.67 -11.20
N ASN A 28 -11.95 13.35 -10.50
CA ASN A 28 -13.30 13.78 -10.87
C ASN A 28 -13.43 15.31 -10.88
N HIS A 29 -12.73 16.02 -9.99
CA HIS A 29 -12.67 17.47 -10.01
C HIS A 29 -11.87 18.05 -11.19
N LEU A 30 -10.79 17.37 -11.60
CA LEU A 30 -9.89 17.82 -12.65
C LEU A 30 -10.38 17.47 -14.06
N ASN A 31 -10.94 16.29 -14.25
CA ASN A 31 -11.31 15.75 -15.56
C ASN A 31 -12.66 15.01 -15.58
N GLY A 32 -13.47 15.15 -14.54
CA GLY A 32 -14.83 14.59 -14.51
C GLY A 32 -15.87 15.47 -15.19
N PRO A 33 -17.14 15.01 -15.28
CA PRO A 33 -18.22 15.73 -15.96
C PRO A 33 -18.52 17.13 -15.41
N LEU A 34 -18.18 17.35 -14.13
CA LEU A 34 -18.40 18.61 -13.40
C LEU A 34 -17.09 19.38 -13.16
N ALA A 35 -16.04 19.08 -13.92
CA ALA A 35 -14.75 19.75 -13.78
C ALA A 35 -14.87 21.23 -14.17
N ARG A 36 -14.28 22.12 -13.36
CA ARG A 36 -14.19 23.55 -13.72
C ARG A 36 -13.27 23.68 -14.93
N ALA A 37 -13.69 24.43 -15.95
CA ALA A 37 -12.93 24.61 -17.19
C ALA A 37 -11.49 25.09 -16.97
N SER A 38 -11.26 25.97 -15.99
CA SER A 38 -9.91 26.43 -15.62
C SER A 38 -9.03 25.30 -15.07
N CYS A 39 -9.55 24.46 -14.17
CA CYS A 39 -8.84 23.30 -13.63
C CYS A 39 -8.59 22.25 -14.71
N SER A 40 -9.60 21.93 -15.52
CA SER A 40 -9.50 20.92 -16.59
C SER A 40 -8.48 21.31 -17.66
N ARG A 41 -8.47 22.59 -18.08
CA ARG A 41 -7.49 23.09 -19.05
C ARG A 41 -6.06 22.96 -18.54
N VAL A 42 -5.80 23.33 -17.28
CA VAL A 42 -4.45 23.21 -16.69
C VAL A 42 -4.09 21.74 -16.48
N PHE A 43 -5.05 20.90 -16.07
CA PHE A 43 -4.84 19.46 -15.92
C PHE A 43 -4.30 18.84 -17.20
N SER A 44 -5.00 19.03 -18.32
CA SER A 44 -4.61 18.45 -19.60
C SER A 44 -3.28 18.97 -20.14
N ALA A 45 -2.87 20.19 -19.78
CA ALA A 45 -1.66 20.82 -20.28
C ALA A 45 -0.41 20.56 -19.42
N GLN A 46 -0.57 20.42 -18.10
CA GLN A 46 0.54 20.54 -17.14
C GLN A 46 0.52 19.51 -16.01
N VAL A 47 -0.55 18.71 -15.84
CA VAL A 47 -0.64 17.80 -14.70
C VAL A 47 -0.46 16.36 -15.14
N CYS A 48 0.39 15.63 -14.42
CA CYS A 48 0.56 14.20 -14.62
C CYS A 48 -0.72 13.46 -14.26
N ASP A 49 -1.24 12.65 -15.17
CA ASP A 49 -2.41 11.81 -14.96
C ASP A 49 -2.13 10.59 -14.08
N LEU A 50 -0.88 10.25 -13.73
CA LEU A 50 -0.58 9.14 -12.82
C LEU A 50 -0.40 9.62 -11.38
N CYS A 51 0.54 10.54 -11.15
CA CYS A 51 0.87 11.03 -9.81
C CYS A 51 0.22 12.37 -9.44
N LEU A 52 -0.51 13.03 -10.36
CA LEU A 52 -1.18 14.32 -10.16
C LEU A 52 -0.23 15.49 -9.86
N LYS A 53 1.08 15.32 -10.10
CA LYS A 53 2.08 16.40 -10.01
C LYS A 53 1.83 17.45 -11.10
N VAL A 54 1.81 18.72 -10.70
CA VAL A 54 1.80 19.87 -11.62
C VAL A 54 3.22 20.10 -12.11
N CYS A 55 3.40 20.19 -13.42
CA CYS A 55 4.67 20.45 -14.10
C CYS A 55 4.66 21.87 -14.67
N ASP A 56 5.82 22.52 -14.73
CA ASP A 56 5.91 23.94 -15.14
C ASP A 56 5.42 24.20 -16.57
N ASN A 57 5.59 23.24 -17.48
CA ASN A 57 5.20 23.37 -18.88
C ASN A 57 4.95 21.99 -19.54
N PRO A 58 4.35 21.94 -20.75
CA PRO A 58 4.06 20.67 -21.41
C PRO A 58 5.29 19.80 -21.72
N SER A 59 6.47 20.41 -21.94
CA SER A 59 7.70 19.66 -22.20
C SER A 59 8.21 18.96 -20.95
N SER A 60 8.14 19.62 -19.79
CA SER A 60 8.48 18.98 -18.50
C SER A 60 7.47 17.90 -18.11
N LEU A 61 6.18 18.08 -18.46
CA LEU A 61 5.17 17.04 -18.31
C LEU A 61 5.48 15.79 -19.15
N GLY A 62 5.89 15.97 -20.42
CA GLY A 62 6.31 14.85 -21.28
C GLY A 62 7.45 14.05 -20.67
N LYS A 63 8.56 14.73 -20.33
CA LYS A 63 9.72 14.11 -19.66
C LYS A 63 9.34 13.42 -18.34
N HIS A 64 8.47 14.05 -17.56
CA HIS A 64 8.01 13.49 -16.31
C HIS A 64 7.20 12.20 -16.53
N ARG A 65 6.30 12.17 -17.53
CA ARG A 65 5.51 10.97 -17.86
C ARG A 65 6.38 9.76 -18.19
N ASP A 66 7.47 9.96 -18.91
CA ASP A 66 8.41 8.88 -19.27
C ASP A 66 9.02 8.22 -18.03
N THR A 67 9.29 9.00 -16.98
CA THR A 67 9.82 8.49 -15.69
C THR A 67 8.74 8.10 -14.68
N CYS A 68 7.52 8.63 -14.83
CA CYS A 68 6.42 8.39 -13.90
C CYS A 68 5.63 7.14 -14.26
N SER A 69 5.59 6.75 -15.54
CA SER A 69 4.92 5.53 -15.98
C SER A 69 5.81 4.32 -15.71
N LEU A 70 5.29 3.38 -14.93
CA LEU A 70 5.90 2.07 -14.71
C LEU A 70 5.24 1.04 -15.64
N SER A 71 5.95 -0.03 -15.97
CA SER A 71 5.40 -1.21 -16.65
C SER A 71 5.12 -2.31 -15.64
N ALA A 72 4.13 -3.18 -15.90
CA ALA A 72 3.90 -4.35 -15.06
C ALA A 72 5.19 -5.19 -14.96
N PRO A 73 5.49 -5.76 -13.78
CA PRO A 73 6.59 -6.72 -13.66
C PRO A 73 6.30 -7.92 -14.57
N ALA A 74 7.35 -8.49 -15.15
CA ALA A 74 7.20 -9.75 -15.87
C ALA A 74 6.75 -10.84 -14.88
N SER A 75 5.68 -11.56 -15.22
CA SER A 75 5.31 -12.74 -14.46
C SER A 75 6.47 -13.72 -14.46
N LEU A 76 6.72 -14.35 -13.33
CA LEU A 76 7.74 -15.39 -13.22
C LEU A 76 7.35 -16.62 -14.07
N GLY A 77 6.07 -16.73 -14.44
CA GLY A 77 5.50 -17.92 -15.07
C GLY A 77 5.64 -19.14 -14.16
N THR A 78 5.27 -20.32 -14.68
CA THR A 78 5.52 -21.61 -14.01
C THR A 78 7.01 -21.99 -13.99
N LYS A 79 7.90 -21.13 -14.49
CA LYS A 79 9.34 -21.39 -14.57
C LYS A 79 10.01 -20.88 -13.30
N ILE A 80 10.32 -21.86 -12.45
CA ILE A 80 11.18 -21.77 -11.27
C ILE A 80 10.49 -21.10 -10.07
N LEU A 81 9.60 -21.85 -9.41
CA LEU A 81 9.77 -21.94 -7.95
C LEU A 81 11.09 -22.70 -7.77
N PRO A 82 12.14 -22.13 -7.14
CA PRO A 82 13.34 -22.89 -6.84
C PRO A 82 12.90 -24.19 -6.17
N SER A 83 13.27 -25.32 -6.78
CA SER A 83 12.90 -26.64 -6.32
C SER A 83 13.32 -26.82 -4.88
N ALA A 84 12.40 -26.67 -3.92
CA ALA A 84 12.52 -27.07 -2.52
C ALA A 84 13.82 -26.72 -1.75
N GLU A 85 14.72 -25.92 -2.31
CA GLU A 85 15.97 -25.44 -1.73
C GLU A 85 15.85 -23.92 -1.69
N SER A 86 15.21 -23.50 -0.61
CA SER A 86 15.55 -22.30 0.15
C SER A 86 16.34 -21.21 -0.58
N VAL A 87 15.74 -20.02 -0.68
CA VAL A 87 16.53 -18.79 -0.44
C VAL A 87 17.01 -18.86 1.02
N ASP A 88 18.08 -19.61 1.25
CA ASP A 88 18.87 -19.65 2.48
C ASP A 88 20.27 -19.13 2.16
N GLU A 89 20.40 -17.82 2.28
CA GLU A 89 21.30 -17.26 3.28
C GLU A 89 20.48 -16.17 3.97
N LYS A 90 20.43 -16.17 5.31
CA LYS A 90 19.79 -15.14 6.15
C LYS A 90 19.63 -13.82 5.39
N TYR A 91 18.41 -13.49 4.97
CA TYR A 91 18.14 -12.23 4.28
C TYR A 91 18.40 -11.07 5.26
N THR A 92 19.65 -10.61 5.32
CA THR A 92 20.11 -9.50 6.16
C THR A 92 19.95 -8.20 5.39
N ALA A 93 18.71 -7.84 5.03
CA ALA A 93 18.47 -6.45 4.69
C ALA A 93 18.81 -5.59 5.91
N LYS A 94 19.77 -4.69 5.73
CA LYS A 94 20.18 -3.73 6.75
C LYS A 94 19.06 -2.70 6.92
N GLY A 95 18.38 -2.71 8.08
CA GLY A 95 17.46 -1.66 8.50
C GLY A 95 15.97 -2.05 8.54
N ALA A 96 15.15 -1.08 8.95
CA ALA A 96 13.69 -1.16 8.95
C ALA A 96 13.16 -0.89 7.52
N GLY A 97 13.08 -1.93 6.70
CA GLY A 97 12.52 -1.87 5.35
C GLY A 97 11.03 -2.25 5.31
N ALA A 98 10.39 -2.05 4.16
CA ALA A 98 9.07 -2.59 3.86
C ALA A 98 9.16 -3.94 3.13
N ILE A 99 8.19 -4.82 3.39
CA ILE A 99 8.00 -6.11 2.74
C ILE A 99 6.58 -6.15 2.21
N ALA A 100 6.40 -6.45 0.93
CA ALA A 100 5.08 -6.72 0.37
C ALA A 100 4.73 -8.20 0.49
N ILE A 101 3.46 -8.49 0.74
CA ILE A 101 2.92 -9.84 0.79
C ILE A 101 1.66 -9.94 -0.07
N ASP A 102 1.47 -11.11 -0.66
CA ASP A 102 0.25 -11.51 -1.35
C ASP A 102 0.09 -13.04 -1.24
N CYS A 103 -1.15 -13.51 -1.11
CA CYS A 103 -1.47 -14.94 -0.99
C CYS A 103 -2.47 -15.37 -2.06
N GLU A 104 -2.20 -16.52 -2.68
CA GLU A 104 -3.24 -17.22 -3.45
C GLU A 104 -4.05 -18.13 -2.53
N LEU A 105 -5.37 -18.01 -2.65
CA LEU A 105 -6.34 -18.63 -1.76
C LEU A 105 -7.17 -19.66 -2.50
N VAL A 106 -7.21 -20.88 -1.98
CA VAL A 106 -8.13 -21.95 -2.44
C VAL A 106 -9.35 -22.03 -1.52
N GLY A 107 -10.42 -22.63 -2.02
CA GLY A 107 -11.66 -22.91 -1.31
C GLY A 107 -11.62 -24.24 -0.56
N GLY A 108 -12.05 -24.22 0.70
CA GLY A 108 -12.32 -25.40 1.51
C GLY A 108 -13.71 -25.36 2.16
N GLY A 109 -13.99 -26.38 2.96
CA GLY A 109 -15.33 -26.60 3.53
C GLY A 109 -16.28 -27.25 2.52
N ILE A 110 -17.49 -27.56 2.96
CA ILE A 110 -18.48 -28.34 2.18
C ILE A 110 -18.81 -27.66 0.84
N ASP A 111 -18.79 -26.33 0.81
CA ASP A 111 -19.20 -25.50 -0.32
C ASP A 111 -18.05 -24.67 -0.94
N GLY A 112 -16.80 -24.87 -0.51
CA GLY A 112 -15.65 -24.11 -1.00
C GLY A 112 -15.59 -22.64 -0.53
N SER A 113 -16.47 -22.25 0.39
CA SER A 113 -16.59 -20.86 0.87
C SER A 113 -15.43 -20.43 1.79
N LEU A 114 -14.75 -21.38 2.42
CA LEU A 114 -13.64 -21.07 3.34
C LEU A 114 -12.38 -20.78 2.53
N ASN A 115 -11.80 -19.60 2.72
CA ASN A 115 -10.51 -19.26 2.14
C ASN A 115 -9.38 -19.94 2.91
N LEU A 116 -8.51 -20.64 2.19
CA LEU A 116 -7.30 -21.27 2.71
C LEU A 116 -6.11 -20.77 1.91
N CYS A 117 -5.06 -20.31 2.59
CA CYS A 117 -3.81 -19.97 1.91
C CYS A 117 -3.17 -21.24 1.33
N ALA A 118 -2.85 -21.18 0.04
CA ALA A 118 -2.23 -22.28 -0.69
C ALA A 118 -0.91 -21.87 -1.37
N MET A 119 -0.67 -20.58 -1.53
CA MET A 119 0.61 -20.03 -1.97
C MET A 119 0.79 -18.65 -1.33
N VAL A 120 2.04 -18.29 -1.03
CA VAL A 120 2.38 -16.97 -0.47
C VAL A 120 3.66 -16.46 -1.12
N CYS A 121 3.69 -15.18 -1.45
CA CYS A 121 4.87 -14.48 -1.95
C CYS A 121 5.18 -13.26 -1.08
N LEU A 122 6.47 -13.04 -0.78
CA LEU A 122 7.01 -11.87 -0.13
C LEU A 122 8.12 -11.28 -0.99
N VAL A 123 8.08 -9.97 -1.21
CA VAL A 123 9.13 -9.22 -1.92
C VAL A 123 9.64 -8.05 -1.10
N ASP A 124 10.90 -7.68 -1.29
CA ASP A 124 11.49 -6.48 -0.70
C ASP A 124 11.17 -5.21 -1.52
N GLU A 125 11.71 -4.08 -1.07
CA GLU A 125 11.53 -2.80 -1.77
C GLU A 125 12.25 -2.72 -3.12
N ASP A 126 13.23 -3.59 -3.34
CA ASP A 126 14.02 -3.71 -4.58
C ASP A 126 13.40 -4.73 -5.54
N GLU A 127 12.20 -5.22 -5.24
CA GLU A 127 11.42 -6.17 -6.04
C GLU A 127 12.02 -7.58 -6.06
N ASN A 128 12.95 -7.90 -5.15
CA ASN A 128 13.48 -9.26 -5.01
C ASN A 128 12.54 -10.13 -4.18
N ILE A 129 12.42 -11.39 -4.60
CA ILE A 129 11.68 -12.41 -3.85
C ILE A 129 12.46 -12.78 -2.60
N ILE A 130 11.84 -12.59 -1.44
CA ILE A 130 12.40 -12.99 -0.13
C ILE A 130 11.90 -14.39 0.25
N PHE A 131 10.62 -14.64 -0.01
CA PHE A 131 9.98 -15.88 0.34
C PHE A 131 8.82 -16.16 -0.61
N HIS A 132 8.84 -17.29 -1.28
CA HIS A 132 7.78 -17.72 -2.19
C HIS A 132 7.62 -19.22 -2.04
N THR A 133 6.44 -19.68 -1.65
CA THR A 133 6.20 -21.12 -1.40
C THR A 133 4.72 -21.47 -1.52
N TYR A 134 4.46 -22.72 -1.86
CA TYR A 134 3.17 -23.35 -1.62
C TYR A 134 2.97 -23.63 -0.12
N VAL A 135 1.72 -23.59 0.32
CA VAL A 135 1.28 -23.77 1.70
C VAL A 135 0.29 -24.91 1.76
N GLN A 136 0.51 -25.86 2.67
CA GLN A 136 -0.39 -26.99 2.89
C GLN A 136 -1.68 -26.49 3.55
N PRO A 137 -2.84 -26.60 2.88
CA PRO A 137 -4.12 -26.20 3.48
C PRO A 137 -4.46 -27.09 4.68
N GLN A 138 -5.05 -26.48 5.71
CA GLN A 138 -5.32 -27.16 7.00
C GLN A 138 -6.51 -28.11 6.96
N ILE A 139 -7.35 -27.99 5.94
CA ILE A 139 -8.51 -28.84 5.68
C ILE A 139 -8.52 -29.21 4.19
N THR A 140 -9.35 -30.19 3.82
CA THR A 140 -9.52 -30.61 2.43
C THR A 140 -9.92 -29.43 1.54
N VAL A 141 -9.19 -29.27 0.44
CA VAL A 141 -9.52 -28.33 -0.64
C VAL A 141 -10.69 -28.89 -1.44
N THR A 142 -11.75 -28.10 -1.56
CA THR A 142 -12.94 -28.44 -2.35
C THR A 142 -13.04 -27.62 -3.63
N ASP A 143 -12.34 -26.48 -3.71
CA ASP A 143 -12.24 -25.66 -4.91
C ASP A 143 -10.84 -25.05 -5.02
N TYR A 144 -10.07 -25.41 -6.05
CA TYR A 144 -8.73 -24.86 -6.28
C TYR A 144 -8.76 -23.44 -6.87
N ARG A 145 -9.93 -22.99 -7.38
CA ARG A 145 -10.10 -21.72 -8.08
C ARG A 145 -9.10 -21.58 -9.23
N TYR A 146 -8.94 -22.66 -10.00
CA TYR A 146 -7.88 -22.82 -11.00
C TYR A 146 -7.77 -21.65 -11.99
N GLU A 147 -8.90 -21.10 -12.43
CA GLU A 147 -8.94 -19.96 -13.36
C GLU A 147 -8.28 -18.68 -12.79
N ILE A 148 -8.21 -18.57 -11.46
CA ILE A 148 -7.63 -17.45 -10.73
C ILE A 148 -6.24 -17.82 -10.25
N THR A 149 -6.07 -18.97 -9.60
CA THR A 149 -4.83 -19.30 -8.86
C THR A 149 -3.82 -20.12 -9.69
N GLY A 150 -4.28 -20.82 -10.73
CA GLY A 150 -3.49 -21.81 -11.47
C GLY A 150 -3.04 -23.02 -10.63
N LEU A 151 -3.55 -23.18 -9.40
CA LEU A 151 -3.11 -24.22 -8.48
C LEU A 151 -3.76 -25.57 -8.76
N THR A 152 -3.00 -26.63 -8.52
CA THR A 152 -3.44 -28.03 -8.67
C THR A 152 -3.10 -28.81 -7.40
N GLU A 153 -3.68 -29.99 -7.24
CA GLU A 153 -3.36 -30.88 -6.11
C GLU A 153 -1.86 -31.24 -6.07
N GLU A 154 -1.21 -31.35 -7.23
CA GLU A 154 0.20 -31.68 -7.35
C GLU A 154 1.10 -30.62 -6.71
N HIS A 155 0.77 -29.33 -6.88
CA HIS A 155 1.49 -28.23 -6.23
C HIS A 155 1.45 -28.33 -4.70
N LEU A 156 0.36 -28.87 -4.13
CA LEU A 156 0.14 -28.90 -2.69
C LEU A 156 0.67 -30.17 -2.01
N ARG A 157 0.87 -31.28 -2.74
CA ARG A 157 1.18 -32.61 -2.18
C ARG A 157 2.38 -32.65 -1.22
N ASN A 158 3.40 -31.84 -1.47
CA ASN A 158 4.63 -31.74 -0.66
C ASN A 158 4.91 -30.29 -0.22
N SER A 159 3.85 -29.49 -0.05
CA SER A 159 3.96 -28.09 0.34
C SER A 159 4.32 -27.92 1.83
N LYS A 160 4.85 -26.75 2.20
CA LYS A 160 5.24 -26.46 3.59
C LYS A 160 3.99 -26.39 4.46
N SER A 161 4.08 -26.87 5.71
CA SER A 161 2.98 -26.72 6.65
C SER A 161 2.71 -25.23 6.93
N LEU A 162 1.46 -24.89 7.24
CA LEU A 162 1.12 -23.51 7.58
C LEU A 162 1.98 -22.98 8.74
N LYS A 163 2.34 -23.84 9.70
CA LYS A 163 3.16 -23.45 10.84
C LYS A 163 4.58 -23.05 10.43
N GLU A 164 5.23 -23.81 9.55
CA GLU A 164 6.55 -23.46 9.02
C GLU A 164 6.51 -22.14 8.23
N VAL A 165 5.45 -21.93 7.46
CA VAL A 165 5.22 -20.70 6.69
C VAL A 165 5.02 -19.51 7.62
N GLN A 166 4.20 -19.65 8.66
CA GLN A 166 3.99 -18.62 9.70
C GLN A 166 5.29 -18.23 10.38
N ASP A 167 6.05 -19.22 10.84
CA ASP A 167 7.29 -19.00 11.57
C ASP A 167 8.31 -18.28 10.70
N ARG A 168 8.41 -18.66 9.41
CA ARG A 168 9.30 -17.99 8.47
C ARG A 168 8.88 -16.56 8.15
N ILE A 169 7.58 -16.31 7.93
CA ILE A 169 7.07 -14.95 7.67
C ILE A 169 7.32 -14.05 8.88
N LEU A 170 7.00 -14.52 10.09
CA LEU A 170 7.21 -13.75 11.31
C LEU A 170 8.70 -13.48 11.59
N GLU A 171 9.58 -14.44 11.31
CA GLU A 171 11.03 -14.24 11.38
C GLU A 171 11.49 -13.10 10.45
N ILE A 172 11.03 -13.10 9.20
CA ILE A 172 11.33 -12.05 8.21
C ILE A 172 10.80 -10.69 8.67
N LEU A 173 9.56 -10.64 9.15
CA LEU A 173 8.90 -9.38 9.52
C LEU A 173 9.49 -8.78 10.80
N TYR A 174 9.70 -9.59 11.84
CA TYR A 174 10.27 -9.09 13.10
C TYR A 174 11.77 -8.79 12.97
N ASN A 175 12.49 -9.41 12.04
CA ASN A 175 13.88 -9.06 11.72
C ASN A 175 14.80 -9.03 12.95
N GLY A 176 14.63 -10.03 13.85
CA GLY A 176 15.36 -10.16 15.11
C GLY A 176 14.81 -9.33 16.28
N GLU A 177 13.73 -8.57 16.11
CA GLU A 177 12.99 -7.99 17.23
C GLU A 177 12.11 -9.02 17.93
N SER A 178 11.91 -8.83 19.23
CA SER A 178 10.93 -9.62 19.98
C SER A 178 9.52 -9.13 19.66
N ALA A 179 8.62 -10.07 19.35
CA ALA A 179 7.19 -9.78 19.15
C ALA A 179 6.54 -9.02 20.33
N ARG A 180 7.11 -9.10 21.54
CA ARG A 180 6.63 -8.37 22.73
C ARG A 180 7.07 -6.89 22.78
N ILE A 181 8.08 -6.51 22.02
CA ILE A 181 8.73 -5.19 22.06
C ILE A 181 8.88 -4.66 20.62
N VAL A 182 7.81 -4.72 19.84
CA VAL A 182 7.79 -4.04 18.55
C VAL A 182 7.67 -2.55 18.83
N ARG A 183 8.76 -1.82 18.61
CA ARG A 183 8.80 -0.38 18.89
C ARG A 183 8.10 0.37 17.77
N SER A 184 7.32 1.39 18.15
CA SER A 184 6.64 2.26 17.18
C SER A 184 7.61 3.16 16.39
N ASP A 185 8.81 3.42 16.93
CA ASP A 185 9.92 4.11 16.26
C ASP A 185 11.26 3.39 16.50
N GLY A 186 12.15 3.48 15.50
CA GLY A 186 13.55 3.05 15.62
C GLY A 186 13.80 1.55 15.76
N GLY A 187 12.75 0.72 15.68
CA GLY A 187 12.86 -0.74 15.69
C GLY A 187 13.36 -1.32 14.37
N LYS A 188 13.77 -2.59 14.38
CA LYS A 188 14.18 -3.38 13.21
C LYS A 188 13.02 -4.09 12.52
N ALA A 189 11.85 -4.17 13.17
CA ALA A 189 10.66 -4.77 12.58
C ALA A 189 10.26 -4.05 11.29
N ARG A 190 9.80 -4.82 10.31
CA ARG A 190 9.57 -4.35 8.94
C ARG A 190 8.13 -3.90 8.75
N LEU A 191 7.92 -2.95 7.85
CA LEU A 191 6.57 -2.60 7.43
C LEU A 191 6.01 -3.72 6.55
N LEU A 192 4.76 -4.11 6.78
CA LEU A 192 4.05 -5.07 5.94
C LEU A 192 3.10 -4.34 5.00
N VAL A 193 3.38 -4.42 3.71
CA VAL A 193 2.62 -3.78 2.63
C VAL A 193 1.76 -4.83 1.93
N GLY A 194 0.53 -4.49 1.57
CA GLY A 194 -0.33 -5.39 0.80
C GLY A 194 -1.61 -4.72 0.32
N HIS A 195 -2.52 -5.53 -0.21
CA HIS A 195 -3.83 -5.10 -0.65
C HIS A 195 -4.90 -5.93 0.05
N ASP A 196 -5.63 -5.31 0.99
CA ASP A 196 -6.59 -5.98 1.84
C ASP A 196 -5.97 -7.07 2.75
N LEU A 197 -4.84 -6.71 3.35
CA LEU A 197 -4.00 -7.55 4.24
C LEU A 197 -4.76 -8.33 5.31
N LYS A 198 -5.98 -7.90 5.66
CA LYS A 198 -6.80 -8.64 6.62
C LYS A 198 -7.09 -10.06 6.11
N HIS A 199 -7.42 -10.22 4.83
CA HIS A 199 -7.73 -11.53 4.27
C HIS A 199 -6.51 -12.44 4.27
N ASP A 200 -5.35 -11.94 3.84
CA ASP A 200 -4.09 -12.71 3.83
C ASP A 200 -3.69 -13.15 5.23
N LEU A 201 -3.66 -12.20 6.18
CA LEU A 201 -3.24 -12.45 7.56
C LEU A 201 -4.19 -13.40 8.29
N ASP A 202 -5.51 -13.30 8.04
CA ASP A 202 -6.50 -14.23 8.60
C ASP A 202 -6.27 -15.66 8.06
N CYS A 203 -6.04 -15.82 6.75
CA CYS A 203 -5.77 -17.12 6.13
C CYS A 203 -4.44 -17.72 6.59
N LEU A 204 -3.43 -16.88 6.78
CA LEU A 204 -2.14 -17.27 7.35
C LEU A 204 -2.19 -17.49 8.87
N ARG A 205 -3.27 -17.05 9.55
CA ARG A 205 -3.40 -16.97 11.01
C ARG A 205 -2.23 -16.23 11.68
N ILE A 206 -1.78 -15.15 11.05
CA ILE A 206 -0.70 -14.29 11.55
C ILE A 206 -1.32 -13.04 12.16
N ASN A 207 -0.86 -12.65 13.34
CA ASN A 207 -1.16 -11.34 13.92
C ASN A 207 0.09 -10.47 13.84
N TYR A 208 -0.02 -9.31 13.18
CA TYR A 208 1.06 -8.36 13.03
C TYR A 208 0.61 -6.95 13.49
N PRO A 209 1.45 -6.17 14.18
CA PRO A 209 1.03 -4.90 14.76
C PRO A 209 0.46 -3.92 13.72
N GLY A 210 -0.76 -3.44 13.96
CA GLY A 210 -1.49 -2.59 13.02
C GLY A 210 -0.75 -1.31 12.59
N HIS A 211 0.12 -0.76 13.44
CA HIS A 211 0.91 0.43 13.12
C HIS A 211 2.05 0.16 12.11
N LEU A 212 2.41 -1.10 11.88
CA LEU A 212 3.37 -1.55 10.85
C LEU A 212 2.69 -1.99 9.55
N LEU A 213 1.35 -2.04 9.50
CA LEU A 213 0.61 -2.41 8.30
C LEU A 213 0.47 -1.21 7.35
N ARG A 214 0.63 -1.47 6.06
CA ARG A 214 0.48 -0.52 4.95
C ARG A 214 -0.45 -1.13 3.91
N ASP A 215 -1.73 -1.07 4.21
CA ASP A 215 -2.79 -1.67 3.40
C ASP A 215 -3.31 -0.67 2.34
N THR A 216 -3.02 -0.94 1.08
CA THR A 216 -3.47 -0.10 -0.05
C THR A 216 -4.99 -0.09 -0.23
N ALA A 217 -5.71 -1.12 0.24
CA ALA A 217 -7.17 -1.17 0.19
C ALA A 217 -7.83 -0.32 1.29
N LYS A 218 -7.07 0.09 2.33
CA LYS A 218 -7.56 0.92 3.45
C LYS A 218 -6.96 2.32 3.47
N TYR A 219 -5.92 2.59 2.69
CA TYR A 219 -5.26 3.89 2.67
C TYR A 219 -6.18 4.98 2.11
N ARG A 220 -6.60 5.90 2.99
CA ARG A 220 -7.61 6.95 2.72
C ARG A 220 -7.44 7.65 1.36
N PRO A 221 -6.25 8.13 0.96
CA PRO A 221 -6.07 8.78 -0.35
C PRO A 221 -6.38 7.89 -1.56
N LEU A 222 -6.22 6.57 -1.43
CA LEU A 222 -6.45 5.58 -2.51
C LEU A 222 -7.89 5.05 -2.55
N LEU A 223 -8.74 5.38 -1.58
CA LEU A 223 -10.12 4.92 -1.55
C LEU A 223 -11.00 5.59 -2.60
N LYS A 224 -12.14 4.96 -2.88
CA LYS A 224 -13.22 5.56 -3.66
C LYS A 224 -13.76 6.82 -3.02
N THR A 225 -14.50 7.61 -3.79
CA THR A 225 -15.20 8.80 -3.27
C THR A 225 -16.18 8.45 -2.12
N ASN A 226 -16.73 7.23 -2.12
CA ASN A 226 -17.59 6.69 -1.06
C ASN A 226 -16.83 5.95 0.06
N LEU A 227 -15.50 6.03 0.09
CA LEU A 227 -14.61 5.40 1.07
C LEU A 227 -14.57 3.86 1.03
N VAL A 228 -14.99 3.25 -0.08
CA VAL A 228 -14.80 1.81 -0.36
C VAL A 228 -13.47 1.58 -1.07
N SER A 229 -12.88 0.40 -0.93
CA SER A 229 -11.65 0.03 -1.63
C SER A 229 -11.85 -0.07 -3.15
N HIS A 230 -10.77 0.20 -3.88
CA HIS A 230 -10.61 -0.19 -5.28
C HIS A 230 -9.92 -1.54 -5.35
N SER A 231 -10.04 -2.26 -6.46
CA SER A 231 -9.21 -3.44 -6.71
C SER A 231 -7.76 -3.03 -6.96
N LEU A 232 -6.82 -3.94 -6.67
CA LEU A 232 -5.41 -3.74 -6.99
C LEU A 232 -5.22 -3.43 -8.48
N LYS A 233 -5.88 -4.18 -9.37
CA LYS A 233 -5.88 -3.92 -10.82
C LYS A 233 -6.30 -2.49 -11.19
N TYR A 234 -7.31 -1.93 -10.52
CA TYR A 234 -7.69 -0.54 -10.76
C TYR A 234 -6.62 0.44 -10.26
N LEU A 235 -6.10 0.23 -9.04
CA LEU A 235 -5.09 1.10 -8.45
C LEU A 235 -3.81 1.12 -9.31
N THR A 236 -3.35 -0.03 -9.77
CA THR A 236 -2.14 -0.13 -10.59
C THR A 236 -2.29 0.58 -11.93
N LYS A 237 -3.40 0.36 -12.64
CA LYS A 237 -3.75 1.08 -13.89
C LYS A 237 -3.91 2.59 -13.70
N THR A 238 -4.36 3.02 -12.53
CA THR A 238 -4.65 4.45 -12.27
C THR A 238 -3.41 5.21 -11.81
N TYR A 239 -2.53 4.56 -11.04
CA TYR A 239 -1.45 5.24 -10.33
C TYR A 239 -0.06 4.80 -10.78
N LEU A 240 0.15 3.58 -11.29
CA LEU A 240 1.49 3.09 -11.64
C LEU A 240 1.88 3.32 -13.10
N GLY A 241 0.99 3.05 -14.04
CA GLY A 241 1.28 3.15 -15.47
C GLY A 241 0.00 3.20 -16.29
N GLN A 242 0.11 3.55 -17.57
CA GLN A 242 -1.05 3.60 -18.45
C GLN A 242 -1.69 2.21 -18.63
N VAL A 243 -2.99 2.18 -18.93
CA VAL A 243 -3.80 0.95 -19.06
C VAL A 243 -3.18 -0.09 -19.99
N ALA A 244 -2.45 0.34 -21.03
CA ALA A 244 -1.81 -0.55 -22.00
C ALA A 244 -0.50 -1.20 -21.49
N LEU A 245 0.14 -0.63 -20.46
CA LEU A 245 1.47 -1.05 -19.99
C LEU A 245 1.45 -1.71 -18.61
N TYR A 246 0.36 -1.54 -17.86
CA TYR A 246 0.21 -2.08 -16.50
C TYR A 246 -1.11 -2.83 -16.37
N ASP A 247 -1.23 -3.97 -17.05
CA ASP A 247 -2.35 -4.90 -16.90
C ASP A 247 -1.91 -6.12 -16.12
N ILE A 248 -2.48 -6.29 -14.93
CA ILE A 248 -2.26 -7.42 -14.04
C ILE A 248 -3.57 -8.16 -13.85
N GLN A 249 -3.52 -9.37 -13.27
CA GLN A 249 -4.71 -10.18 -13.01
C GLN A 249 -5.53 -10.39 -14.31
N THR A 250 -4.82 -10.74 -15.39
CA THR A 250 -5.41 -11.15 -16.67
C THR A 250 -5.24 -12.65 -16.83
N GLY A 251 -6.29 -13.41 -16.52
CA GLY A 251 -6.21 -14.86 -16.38
C GLY A 251 -5.71 -15.25 -14.98
N VAL A 252 -4.78 -16.20 -14.92
CA VAL A 252 -4.17 -16.65 -13.66
C VAL A 252 -3.37 -15.52 -13.03
N HIS A 253 -3.57 -15.34 -11.74
CA HIS A 253 -2.88 -14.38 -10.90
C HIS A 253 -1.47 -14.91 -10.58
N ASP A 254 -0.53 -13.97 -10.48
CA ASP A 254 0.83 -14.24 -10.06
C ASP A 254 1.10 -13.41 -8.80
N PRO A 255 1.26 -14.04 -7.62
CA PRO A 255 1.40 -13.31 -6.37
C PRO A 255 2.67 -12.44 -6.35
N TYR A 256 3.69 -12.76 -7.15
CA TYR A 256 4.86 -11.89 -7.30
C TYR A 256 4.50 -10.58 -8.00
N VAL A 257 3.71 -10.66 -9.08
CA VAL A 257 3.25 -9.48 -9.82
C VAL A 257 2.42 -8.58 -8.91
N ASP A 258 1.55 -9.18 -8.09
CA ASP A 258 0.69 -8.45 -7.17
C ASP A 258 1.50 -7.83 -6.00
N CYS A 259 2.45 -8.58 -5.43
CA CYS A 259 3.43 -8.10 -4.45
C CYS A 259 4.23 -6.88 -4.92
N VAL A 260 4.86 -6.98 -6.10
CA VAL A 260 5.63 -5.88 -6.69
C VAL A 260 4.72 -4.67 -6.96
N SER A 261 3.48 -4.92 -7.39
CA SER A 261 2.52 -3.86 -7.66
C SER A 261 2.09 -3.10 -6.41
N VAL A 262 1.78 -3.78 -5.30
CA VAL A 262 1.49 -3.11 -4.02
C VAL A 262 2.72 -2.38 -3.47
N MET A 263 3.92 -2.94 -3.64
CA MET A 263 5.17 -2.31 -3.23
C MET A 263 5.41 -1.00 -4.01
N ARG A 264 5.21 -1.00 -5.32
CA ARG A 264 5.31 0.20 -6.16
C ARG A 264 4.26 1.26 -5.82
N LEU A 265 3.03 0.85 -5.48
CA LEU A 265 1.99 1.77 -4.99
C LEU A 265 2.42 2.42 -3.67
N TYR A 266 2.90 1.60 -2.73
CA TYR A 266 3.43 2.06 -1.46
C TYR A 266 4.58 3.05 -1.65
N LYS A 267 5.60 2.70 -2.44
CA LYS A 267 6.74 3.58 -2.75
C LYS A 267 6.29 4.91 -3.36
N ARG A 268 5.29 4.91 -4.26
CA ARG A 268 4.75 6.16 -4.84
C ARG A 268 4.07 7.04 -3.79
N MET A 269 3.30 6.45 -2.87
CA MET A 269 2.66 7.22 -1.80
C MET A 269 3.69 7.69 -0.74
N ARG A 270 4.72 6.87 -0.48
CA ARG A 270 5.82 7.19 0.41
C ARG A 270 6.72 8.31 -0.13
N ALA A 271 6.94 8.37 -1.43
CA ALA A 271 7.79 9.38 -2.07
C ALA A 271 7.16 10.79 -2.16
N GLN A 272 5.97 11.00 -1.58
CA GLN A 272 5.35 12.32 -1.56
C GLN A 272 6.09 13.25 -0.57
N ASP A 273 6.22 14.52 -0.96
CA ASP A 273 6.91 15.54 -0.15
C ASP A 273 6.03 15.98 1.02
N HIS A 274 6.40 15.57 2.24
CA HIS A 274 5.75 16.03 3.45
C HIS A 274 6.23 17.45 3.77
N GLN A 275 5.50 18.45 3.28
CA GLN A 275 5.73 19.84 3.65
C GLN A 275 5.49 20.02 5.15
N VAL A 276 6.53 19.83 5.95
CA VAL A 276 6.61 20.35 7.31
C VAL A 276 6.83 21.84 7.16
N LYS A 277 5.75 22.61 7.01
CA LYS A 277 5.85 24.06 7.19
C LYS A 277 6.41 24.28 8.59
N GLY A 278 7.55 24.97 8.67
CA GLY A 278 8.11 25.45 9.93
C GLY A 278 7.12 26.40 10.60
N ILE A 279 6.20 25.82 11.36
CA ILE A 279 5.34 26.50 12.30
C ILE A 279 5.76 25.90 13.63
N GLY A 280 6.25 26.76 14.53
CA GLY A 280 7.01 26.40 15.71
C GLY A 280 6.43 25.21 16.47
N THR A 281 7.33 24.42 17.05
CA THR A 281 7.07 23.35 18.05
C THR A 281 5.59 23.22 18.38
N PRO A 282 4.87 22.24 17.80
CA PRO A 282 3.59 21.88 18.34
C PRO A 282 3.89 21.45 19.77
N ASN A 283 3.41 22.21 20.76
CA ASN A 283 3.35 21.69 22.12
C ASN A 283 2.74 20.29 21.99
N SER A 284 3.46 19.28 22.46
CA SER A 284 3.11 17.85 22.34
C SER A 284 1.80 17.47 23.06
N HIS A 285 1.00 18.47 23.42
CA HIS A 285 -0.31 18.37 24.04
C HIS A 285 -1.20 19.48 23.48
N SER A 286 -1.98 19.19 22.44
CA SER A 286 -3.31 19.80 22.25
C SER A 286 -4.04 19.16 21.06
N GLY A 287 -4.72 18.04 21.34
CA GLY A 287 -5.88 17.69 20.52
C GLY A 287 -7.02 18.69 20.77
N PHE A 288 -8.15 18.51 20.09
CA PHE A 288 -9.39 19.25 20.38
C PHE A 288 -9.75 19.22 21.88
N ASP A 289 -9.28 18.23 22.63
CA ASP A 289 -9.43 18.09 24.09
C ASP A 289 -8.83 19.26 24.91
N SER A 290 -7.99 20.09 24.30
CA SER A 290 -7.38 21.27 24.96
C SER A 290 -8.10 22.58 24.69
N TRP A 291 -9.15 22.58 23.86
CA TRP A 291 -9.87 23.78 23.42
C TRP A 291 -11.30 23.77 23.93
N LYS A 292 -11.78 24.90 24.44
CA LYS A 292 -13.18 25.04 24.85
C LYS A 292 -14.09 25.06 23.62
N PRO A 293 -15.32 24.53 23.72
CA PRO A 293 -16.29 24.58 22.61
C PRO A 293 -16.50 25.98 22.04
N GLU A 294 -16.54 27.02 22.88
CA GLU A 294 -16.70 28.41 22.43
C GLU A 294 -15.48 28.94 21.64
N GLU A 295 -14.27 28.44 21.94
CA GLU A 295 -13.05 28.82 21.22
C GLU A 295 -13.05 28.20 19.81
N LEU A 296 -13.50 26.95 19.69
CA LEU A 296 -13.62 26.25 18.41
C LEU A 296 -14.71 26.86 17.50
N GLU A 297 -15.82 27.32 18.08
CA GLU A 297 -16.91 27.96 17.33
C GLU A 297 -16.53 29.33 16.77
N ASN A 298 -15.58 30.01 17.40
CA ASN A 298 -15.08 31.31 16.97
C ASN A 298 -13.92 31.22 15.95
N MET A 299 -13.37 30.03 15.70
CA MET A 299 -12.30 29.84 14.74
C MET A 299 -12.81 29.90 13.29
N THR A 300 -11.98 30.45 12.42
CA THR A 300 -12.18 30.39 10.98
C THR A 300 -12.01 28.95 10.46
N THR A 301 -12.53 28.68 9.25
CA THR A 301 -12.35 27.38 8.60
C THR A 301 -10.88 27.00 8.41
N GLU A 302 -10.01 27.98 8.21
CA GLU A 302 -8.56 27.76 8.07
C GLU A 302 -7.90 27.46 9.42
N GLU A 303 -8.28 28.12 10.51
CA GLU A 303 -7.74 27.83 11.85
C GLU A 303 -8.17 26.43 12.33
N LEU A 304 -9.44 26.07 12.14
CA LEU A 304 -9.95 24.72 12.40
C LEU A 304 -9.21 23.66 11.57
N TYR A 305 -8.80 24.01 10.34
CA TYR A 305 -8.00 23.15 9.49
C TYR A 305 -6.61 22.90 10.10
N GLN A 306 -5.94 23.96 10.59
CA GLN A 306 -4.57 23.87 11.14
C GLN A 306 -4.48 23.05 12.44
N ILE A 307 -5.52 23.06 13.28
CA ILE A 307 -5.53 22.29 14.54
C ILE A 307 -6.09 20.86 14.38
N SER A 308 -6.53 20.50 13.17
CA SER A 308 -7.09 19.17 12.91
C SER A 308 -6.00 18.09 12.84
N LYS A 309 -6.32 16.89 13.33
CA LYS A 309 -5.46 15.70 13.15
C LYS A 309 -5.89 14.94 11.91
N SER A 310 -4.96 14.31 11.20
CA SER A 310 -5.32 13.42 10.09
C SER A 310 -5.99 12.14 10.59
N ASP A 311 -6.91 11.59 9.80
CA ASP A 311 -7.58 10.31 10.03
C ASP A 311 -6.81 9.13 9.43
N TYR A 312 -5.62 9.37 8.88
CA TYR A 312 -4.70 8.35 8.43
C TYR A 312 -3.24 8.76 8.64
N ARG A 313 -2.36 7.78 8.81
CA ARG A 313 -0.91 8.03 8.85
C ARG A 313 -0.39 8.15 7.42
N CYS A 314 0.23 9.28 7.08
CA CYS A 314 0.91 9.41 5.77
C CYS A 314 2.08 8.44 5.69
N TRP A 315 2.17 7.68 4.59
CA TRP A 315 3.27 6.75 4.35
C TRP A 315 4.59 7.43 4.06
N CYS A 316 4.58 8.70 3.67
CA CYS A 316 5.78 9.55 3.60
C CYS A 316 6.55 9.67 4.93
N LEU A 317 5.86 9.50 6.07
CA LEU A 317 6.47 9.50 7.40
C LEU A 317 7.22 8.19 7.70
N ASP A 318 7.15 7.21 6.80
CA ASP A 318 7.93 5.98 6.89
C ASP A 318 9.38 6.18 6.46
N LEU A 319 9.70 7.29 5.76
CA LEU A 319 11.06 7.74 5.46
C LEU A 319 11.72 8.48 6.64
N GLY A 320 11.13 8.44 7.84
CA GLY A 320 11.65 9.12 9.03
C GLY A 320 13.11 8.73 9.31
N PRO A 321 13.90 9.65 9.90
CA PRO A 321 15.36 9.59 9.85
C PRO A 321 15.87 8.26 10.40
N THR A 322 16.51 7.48 9.52
CA THR A 322 17.57 6.57 9.96
C THR A 322 18.57 7.43 10.72
N ALA A 323 18.73 7.15 12.01
CA ALA A 323 19.57 7.89 12.94
C ALA A 323 20.88 8.42 12.30
N GLU A 324 20.90 9.70 11.95
CA GLU A 324 22.09 10.53 12.00
C GLU A 324 22.05 11.30 13.34
N LEU A 325 22.13 10.54 14.43
CA LEU A 325 22.73 11.04 15.67
C LEU A 325 24.16 10.53 15.66
N ASN A 326 25.05 11.25 14.98
CA ASN A 326 26.50 11.15 15.12
C ASN A 326 27.16 12.40 14.48
N ASN A 327 27.20 13.48 15.26
CA ASN A 327 28.43 14.20 15.61
C ASN A 327 28.14 15.19 16.73
#